data_AF-A0A951B965-F1
#
_entry.id   AF-A0A951B965-F1
#
_cell.length_a   1.000
_cell.length_b   1.000
_cell.length_c   1.000
_cell.angle_alpha   90.00
_cell.angle_beta   90.00
_cell.angle_gamma   90.00
#
_symmetry.space_group_name_H-M   'P 1'
#
loop_
_entity.id
_entity.type
_entity.pdbx_description
1 polymer ?
#
loop_
_entity_poly.entity_id
_entity_poly.type
_entity_poly.pdbx_seq_one_letter_code
_entity_poly.pdbx_strand_id
1 'polypeptide(L)' 'SDQEIREWMSGNICRCGAYANIVAAVQSAAEGG' A
#
# COMPACT_ATOMS: atom_id res chain seq x y z
N SER A 1 1.61 -0.28 -10.29
CA SER A 1 2.85 0.38 -9.84
C SER A 1 2.65 0.93 -8.44
N ASP A 2 3.74 1.20 -7.72
CA ASP A 2 3.72 1.70 -6.33
C ASP A 2 2.93 3.03 -6.17
N GLN A 3 2.95 3.88 -7.22
CA GLN A 3 2.17 5.12 -7.26
C GLN A 3 0.66 4.87 -7.41
N GLU A 4 0.26 3.93 -8.27
CA GLU A 4 -1.15 3.55 -8.44
C GLU A 4 -1.73 2.92 -7.17
N ILE A 5 -0.95 2.08 -6.48
CA ILE A 5 -1.37 1.51 -5.19
C ILE A 5 -1.64 2.62 -4.18
N ARG A 6 -0.74 3.61 -4.07
CA ARG A 6 -0.95 4.74 -3.17
C ARG A 6 -2.18 5.57 -3.51
N GLU A 7 -2.45 5.81 -4.79
CA GLU A 7 -3.62 6.56 -5.25
C GLU A 7 -4.91 5.83 -4.87
N TRP A 8 -5.00 4.53 -5.18
CA TRP A 8 -6.15 3.70 -4.83
C TRP A 8 -6.34 3.53 -3.32
N MET A 9 -5.25 3.53 -2.56
CA MET A 9 -5.29 3.42 -1.10
C MET A 9 -5.50 4.75 -0.37
N SER A 10 -5.50 5.89 -1.06
CA SER A 10 -5.50 7.25 -0.47
C SER A 10 -6.67 7.53 0.50
N GLY A 11 -7.79 6.81 0.35
CA GLY A 11 -8.93 6.88 1.27
C GLY A 11 -8.75 6.17 2.62
N ASN A 12 -7.65 5.44 2.82
CA ASN A 12 -7.40 4.63 4.02
C ASN A 12 -6.37 5.30 4.92
N ILE A 13 -6.84 5.96 5.98
CA ILE A 13 -5.95 6.62 6.96
C ILE A 13 -5.39 5.59 7.94
N CYS A 14 -4.06 5.51 8.05
CA CYS A 14 -3.37 4.83 9.16
C CYS A 14 -2.76 5.86 10.11
N ARG A 15 -3.27 5.89 11.34
CA ARG A 15 -2.74 6.72 12.43
C ARG A 15 -1.37 6.26 12.94
N CYS A 16 -1.07 5.00 12.70
CA CYS A 16 0.11 4.26 13.10
C CYS A 16 1.41 4.66 12.36
N GLY A 17 1.31 5.31 11.19
CA GLY A 17 2.47 5.53 10.31
C GLY A 17 2.92 4.30 9.51
N ALA A 18 2.19 3.18 9.58
CA ALA A 18 2.49 1.94 8.86
C ALA A 18 2.11 1.95 7.36
N TYR A 19 1.64 3.08 6.81
CA TYR A 19 1.10 3.14 5.45
C TYR A 19 2.10 2.67 4.38
N ALA A 20 3.39 3.01 4.52
CA ALA A 20 4.43 2.54 3.60
C ALA A 20 4.57 1.00 3.58
N ASN A 21 4.48 0.36 4.75
CA ASN A 21 4.56 -1.09 4.86
C ASN A 21 3.32 -1.78 4.27
N ILE A 22 2.14 -1.17 4.40
CA ILE A 22 0.91 -1.70 3.80
C ILE A 22 1.00 -1.65 2.28
N VAL A 23 1.48 -0.53 1.70
CA VAL A 23 1.69 -0.42 0.25
C VAL A 23 2.67 -1.49 -0.25
N ALA A 24 3.79 -1.69 0.46
CA ALA A 24 4.77 -2.73 0.11
C ALA A 24 4.17 -4.15 0.16
N ALA A 25 3.35 -4.43 1.18
CA ALA A 25 2.65 -5.71 1.30
C ALA A 25 1.65 -5.94 0.16
N VAL A 26 0.91 -4.89 -0.24
CA VAL A 26 -0.02 -4.97 -1.40
C VAL A 26 0.74 -5.24 -2.70
N GLN A 27 1.89 -4.57 -2.91
CA GLN A 27 2.73 -4.82 -4.08
C GLN A 27 3.26 -6.25 -4.12
N SER A 28 3.78 -6.77 -3.01
CA SER A 28 4.24 -8.18 -2.91
C SER A 28 3.10 -9.17 -3.15
N ALA A 29 1.91 -8.92 -2.60
CA ALA A 29 0.74 -9.76 -2.84
C ALA A 29 0.31 -9.76 -4.32
N ALA A 30 0.45 -8.64 -5.03
CA ALA A 30 0.18 -8.56 -6.47
C ALA A 30 1.19 -9.33 -7.32
N GLU A 31 2.42 -9.51 -6.82
CA GLU A 31 3.52 -10.23 -7.49
C GLU A 31 3.55 -11.73 -7.17
N GLY A 32 2.70 -12.21 -6.24
CA GLY A 32 2.60 -13.61 -5.87
C GLY A 32 3.33 -14.02 -4.59
N GLY A 33 3.85 -13.05 -3.82
CA GLY A 33 4.52 -13.27 -2.53
C GLY A 33 6.03 -13.41 -2.63
#